data_AF-A0A4S8MM88-F1
#
_entry.id   AF-A0A4S8MM88-F1
#
_cell.length_a   1.000
_cell.length_b   1.000
_cell.length_c   1.000
_cell.angle_alpha   90.00
_cell.angle_beta   90.00
_cell.angle_gamma   90.00
#
_symmetry.space_group_name_H-M   'P 1'
#
loop_
_entity.id
_entity.type
_entity.pdbx_description
1 polymer ?
#
loop_
_entity_poly.entity_id
_entity_poly.type
_entity_poly.pdbx_seq_one_letter_code
_entity_poly.pdbx_strand_id
1 'polypeptide(L)' 'TVRCTFDPSLPDELRISPGETLRVLAEYDDGWSSCLKVSTGEEGMVPIECYDDAARAGTP' A
#
# COMPACT_ATOMS: atom_id res chain seq x y z
N THR A 1 -3.66 -6.49 4.52
CA THR A 1 -4.92 -5.72 4.53
C THR A 1 -4.65 -4.33 5.02
N VAL A 2 -5.21 -3.32 4.35
CA VAL A 2 -5.07 -1.91 4.76
C VAL A 2 -5.80 -1.67 6.08
N ARG A 3 -5.13 -1.01 7.03
CA ARG A 3 -5.64 -0.68 8.37
C ARG A 3 -6.23 0.72 8.44
N CYS A 4 -5.68 1.66 7.67
CA CYS A 4 -6.05 3.08 7.71
C CYS A 4 -6.19 3.64 6.30
N THR A 5 -6.98 4.69 6.15
CA THR A 5 -7.03 5.44 4.89
C THR A 5 -5.80 6.34 4.80
N PHE A 6 -5.11 6.29 3.66
CA PHE A 6 -4.04 7.21 3.34
C PHE A 6 -4.47 8.06 2.14
N ASP A 7 -4.45 9.38 2.32
CA ASP A 7 -4.78 10.34 1.28
C ASP A 7 -3.46 10.95 0.76
N PRO A 8 -3.13 10.76 -0.53
CA PRO A 8 -1.86 11.18 -1.09
C PRO A 8 -1.77 12.71 -1.15
N SER A 9 -0.66 13.24 -0.66
CA SER A 9 -0.23 14.63 -0.79
C SER A 9 0.72 14.85 -1.97
N LEU A 10 1.39 13.80 -2.44
CA LEU A 10 2.30 13.80 -3.58
C LEU A 10 1.75 12.98 -4.76
N PRO A 11 2.13 13.31 -6.01
CA PRO A 11 1.67 12.57 -7.19
C PRO A 11 2.19 11.13 -7.26
N ASP A 12 3.30 10.83 -6.60
CA ASP A 12 3.88 9.48 -6.52
C ASP A 12 3.25 8.62 -5.42
N GLU A 13 2.34 9.18 -4.62
CA GLU A 13 1.67 8.48 -3.52
C GLU A 13 0.36 7.83 -3.96
N LEU A 14 0.07 6.65 -3.40
CA LEU A 14 -1.11 5.88 -3.75
C LEU A 14 -2.17 5.98 -2.66
N ARG A 15 -3.39 6.36 -3.06
CA ARG A 15 -4.55 6.39 -2.16
C ARG A 15 -5.01 4.97 -1.79
N ILE A 16 -5.03 4.68 -0.50
CA ILE A 16 -5.45 3.38 0.05
C ILE A 16 -6.55 3.57 1.08
N SER A 17 -7.46 2.61 1.18
CA SER A 17 -8.58 2.62 2.13
C SER A 17 -8.67 1.28 2.89
N PRO A 18 -9.13 1.27 4.15
CA PRO A 18 -9.25 0.05 4.93
C PRO A 18 -10.16 -0.96 4.23
N GLY A 19 -9.72 -2.22 4.20
CA GLY A 19 -10.37 -3.29 3.47
C GLY A 19 -9.86 -3.50 2.04
N GLU A 20 -9.00 -2.61 1.53
CA GLU A 20 -8.37 -2.83 0.22
C GLU A 20 -7.19 -3.79 0.28
N THR A 21 -6.94 -4.42 -0.87
CA THR A 21 -5.82 -5.33 -1.09
C THR A 21 -4.76 -4.63 -1.92
N LEU A 22 -3.58 -4.50 -1.31
CA LEU A 22 -2.39 -3.96 -1.96
C LEU A 22 -1.38 -5.06 -2.08
N ARG A 23 -0.61 -5.01 -3.16
CA ARG A 23 0.54 -5.87 -3.37
C ARG A 23 1.79 -5.02 -3.19
N VAL A 24 2.57 -5.34 -2.17
CA VAL A 24 3.85 -4.66 -1.92
C VAL A 24 4.83 -5.06 -3.03
N LEU A 25 5.38 -4.06 -3.73
CA LEU A 25 6.37 -4.23 -4.80
C LEU A 25 7.80 -4.04 -4.26
N ALA A 26 7.98 -3.00 -3.45
CA ALA A 26 9.26 -2.67 -2.83
C ALA A 26 9.04 -2.00 -1.48
N GLU A 27 9.89 -2.31 -0.52
CA GLU A 27 9.90 -1.66 0.80
C GLU A 27 11.19 -0.88 0.95
N TYR A 28 11.08 0.30 1.54
CA TYR A 28 12.17 1.22 1.78
C TYR A 28 12.40 1.36 3.29
N ASP A 29 13.67 1.53 3.70
CA ASP A 29 14.05 1.61 5.12
C ASP A 29 13.53 2.88 5.81
N ASP A 30 13.13 3.90 5.04
CA ASP A 30 12.56 5.16 5.53
C ASP A 30 11.07 5.06 5.93
N GLY A 31 10.49 3.85 5.99
CA GLY A 31 9.11 3.64 6.42
C GLY A 31 8.06 3.69 5.30
N TRP A 32 8.50 3.68 4.04
CA TRP A 32 7.66 3.74 2.86
C TRP A 32 7.72 2.45 2.05
N SER A 33 6.72 2.21 1.21
CA SER A 33 6.73 1.09 0.29
C SER A 33 5.98 1.43 -0.99
N SER A 34 6.54 0.98 -2.12
CA SER A 34 5.82 0.98 -3.38
C SER A 34 4.86 -0.19 -3.39
N CYS A 35 3.57 0.11 -3.57
CA CYS A 35 2.49 -0.86 -3.57
C CYS A 35 1.66 -0.72 -4.83
N LEU A 36 1.19 -1.85 -5.35
CA LEU A 36 0.21 -1.94 -6.43
C LEU A 36 -1.17 -2.25 -5.84
N LYS A 37 -2.13 -1.37 -6.11
CA LYS A 37 -3.53 -1.56 -5.78
C LYS A 37 -4.13 -2.64 -6.66
N VAL A 38 -4.47 -3.79 -6.07
CA VAL A 38 -5.02 -4.91 -6.85
C VAL A 38 -6.41 -4.58 -7.39
N SER A 39 -7.18 -3.73 -6.69
CA SER A 39 -8.52 -3.31 -7.09
C SER A 39 -8.55 -2.50 -8.38
N THR A 40 -7.59 -1.58 -8.56
CA THR A 40 -7.60 -0.59 -9.65
C THR A 40 -6.42 -0.74 -10.62
N GLY A 41 -5.37 -1.45 -10.22
CA GLY A 41 -4.10 -1.54 -10.95
C GLY A 41 -3.20 -0.32 -10.78
N GLU A 42 -3.52 0.61 -9.89
CA GLU A 42 -2.69 1.81 -9.62
C GLU A 42 -1.50 1.47 -8.75
N GLU A 43 -0.34 2.02 -9.08
CA GLU A 43 0.91 1.87 -8.33
C GLU A 43 1.27 3.20 -7.67
N GLY A 44 1.82 3.13 -6.46
CA GLY A 44 2.47 4.28 -5.86
C GLY A 44 2.96 4.01 -4.45
N MET A 45 3.48 5.06 -3.83
CA MET A 45 4.10 5.04 -2.51
C MET A 45 3.03 5.07 -1.42
N VAL A 46 3.20 4.19 -0.44
CA VAL A 46 2.31 4.03 0.69
C VAL A 46 3.15 3.87 1.96
N PRO A 47 2.82 4.56 3.06
CA PRO A 47 3.50 4.35 4.33
C PRO A 47 3.24 2.94 4.86
N ILE A 48 4.28 2.28 5.34
CA ILE A 48 4.23 0.90 5.88
C ILE A 48 3.22 0.81 7.02
N GLU A 49 3.08 1.86 7.84
CA GLU A 49 2.16 1.87 8.98
C GLU A 49 0.67 1.77 8.59
N CYS A 50 0.30 2.05 7.34
CA CYS A 50 -1.08 2.01 6.89
C CYS A 50 -1.58 0.61 6.50
N TYR A 51 -0.69 -0.37 6.36
CA TYR A 51 -1.04 -1.74 6.01
C TYR A 51 -0.27 -2.75 6.86
N ASP A 52 -0.82 -3.95 6.98
CA ASP A 52 -0.18 -5.02 7.75
C ASP A 52 0.42 -6.11 6.86
N ASP A 53 1.22 -7.01 7.43
CA ASP A 53 1.88 -8.15 6.78
C ASP A 53 0.97 -8.97 5.84
N ALA A 54 -0.34 -8.95 6.07
CA ALA A 54 -1.34 -9.48 5.14
C ALA A 54 -1.35 -8.83 3.74
N ALA A 55 -0.64 -7.71 3.51
CA ALA A 55 -0.38 -7.15 2.18
C ALA A 55 0.92 -7.69 1.55
N ARG A 56 1.87 -8.19 2.38
CA ARG A 56 3.11 -8.83 1.92
C ARG A 56 2.84 -10.24 1.40
N ALA A 57 1.89 -10.92 2.00
CA ALA A 57 1.60 -12.31 1.70
C ALA A 57 0.35 -12.43 0.84
N GLY A 58 0.56 -12.46 -0.48
CA GLY A 58 -0.38 -13.10 -1.42
C GLY A 58 -0.44 -14.61 -1.15
N THR A 59 -0.91 -14.99 0.03
CA THR A 59 -1.12 -16.39 0.40
C THR A 59 -2.53 -16.77 -0.05
N PRO A 60 -2.72 -17.91 -0.74
CA PRO A 60 -4.03 -18.44 -1.10
C PRO A 60 -4.88 -18.78 0.13
#